data_AF-W7W382-F1
#
_entry.id   AF-W7W382-F1
#
_cell.length_a   1.000
_cell.length_b   1.000
_cell.length_c   1.000
_cell.angle_alpha   90.00
_cell.angle_beta   90.00
_cell.angle_gamma   90.00
#
_symmetry.space_group_name_H-M   'P 1'
#
loop_
_entity.id
_entity.type
_entity.pdbx_description
1 polymer ?
#
loop_
_entity_poly.entity_id
_entity_poly.type
_entity_poly.pdbx_seq_one_letter_code
_entity_poly.pdbx_strand_id
1 'polypeptide(L)'
;MLVGIALLMTVGVYGLVAAIVKLDDGGLYLSRQPGGGAWGRFQRGLGAGILRAAPWLMKGLSIAGTAAMFLVGGGILTHGIPVLHHALEAIVARVAAFAGGVGGVLQALLPSVLDGVLGIVAGALVLAGTSLVRRIMGRAKEGATPASR
;
A
#
# COMPACT_ATOMS: atom_id res chain seq x y z
N MET A 1 11.26 -22.51 6.66
CA MET A 1 10.91 -21.18 7.23
C MET A 1 9.97 -20.37 6.34
N LEU A 2 10.16 -20.33 5.02
CA LEU A 2 9.30 -19.56 4.10
C LEU A 2 7.80 -19.91 4.21
N VAL A 3 7.44 -21.20 4.34
CA VAL A 3 6.04 -21.64 4.52
C VAL A 3 5.41 -21.08 5.80
N GLY A 4 6.16 -21.03 6.90
CA GLY A 4 5.68 -20.47 8.17
C GLY A 4 5.44 -18.97 8.07
N ILE A 5 6.35 -18.22 7.42
CA ILE A 5 6.19 -16.78 7.17
C ILE A 5 5.00 -16.52 6.23
N ALA A 6 4.84 -17.32 5.18
CA ALA A 6 3.74 -17.17 4.23
C ALA A 6 2.37 -17.37 4.91
N LEU A 7 2.23 -18.42 5.73
CA LEU A 7 1.00 -18.67 6.50
C LEU A 7 0.74 -17.55 7.52
N LEU A 8 1.78 -17.13 8.26
CA LEU A 8 1.67 -16.05 9.23
C LEU A 8 1.21 -14.74 8.57
N MET A 9 1.78 -14.38 7.42
CA MET A 9 1.37 -13.18 6.69
C MET A 9 -0.05 -13.29 6.13
N THR A 10 -0.43 -14.47 5.62
CA THR A 10 -1.79 -14.73 5.12
C THR A 10 -2.80 -14.53 6.24
N VAL A 11 -2.62 -15.24 7.35
CA VAL A 11 -3.54 -15.15 8.51
C VAL A 11 -3.47 -13.76 9.13
N GLY A 12 -2.29 -13.17 9.25
CA GLY A 12 -2.08 -11.84 9.84
C GLY A 12 -2.80 -10.73 9.07
N VAL A 13 -2.61 -10.67 7.74
CA VAL A 13 -3.23 -9.64 6.91
C VAL A 13 -4.74 -9.82 6.82
N TYR A 14 -5.22 -11.03 6.49
CA TYR A 14 -6.67 -11.28 6.39
C TYR A 14 -7.36 -11.19 7.75
N GLY A 15 -6.71 -11.64 8.83
CA GLY A 15 -7.22 -11.54 10.19
C GLY A 15 -7.32 -10.09 10.67
N LEU A 16 -6.30 -9.26 10.38
CA LEU A 16 -6.34 -7.83 10.71
C LEU A 16 -7.48 -7.12 9.97
N VAL A 17 -7.63 -7.36 8.66
CA VAL A 17 -8.72 -6.76 7.87
C VAL A 17 -10.08 -7.23 8.38
N ALA A 18 -10.25 -8.54 8.65
CA ALA A 18 -11.49 -9.09 9.18
C ALA A 18 -11.84 -8.52 10.57
N ALA A 19 -10.84 -8.30 11.43
CA ALA A 19 -11.04 -7.67 12.73
C ALA A 19 -11.53 -6.23 12.59
N ILE A 20 -10.94 -5.45 11.68
CA ILE A 20 -11.35 -4.06 11.42
C ILE A 20 -12.79 -4.01 10.91
N VAL A 21 -13.15 -4.84 9.93
CA VAL A 21 -14.52 -4.87 9.37
C VAL A 21 -15.54 -5.30 10.43
N LYS A 22 -15.20 -6.30 11.26
CA LYS A 22 -16.10 -6.76 12.33
C LYS A 22 -16.31 -5.72 13.43
N LEU A 23 -15.29 -4.89 13.71
CA LEU A 23 -15.42 -3.76 14.62
C LEU A 23 -16.33 -2.66 14.03
N ASP A 24 -16.26 -2.41 12.73
CA ASP A 24 -17.13 -1.45 12.04
C ASP A 24 -18.60 -1.90 12.06
N ASP A 25 -18.88 -3.16 11.70
CA ASP A 25 -20.21 -3.76 11.78
C ASP A 25 -20.74 -3.79 13.23
N GLY A 26 -19.87 -4.08 14.19
CA GLY A 26 -20.18 -4.02 15.62
C GLY A 26 -20.52 -2.60 16.07
N GLY A 27 -19.79 -1.58 15.60
CA GLY A 27 -20.08 -0.18 15.86
C GLY A 27 -21.45 0.24 15.35
N LEU A 28 -21.83 -0.23 14.15
CA LEU A 28 -23.16 -0.02 13.59
C LEU A 28 -24.26 -0.67 14.43
N TYR A 29 -24.03 -1.90 14.88
CA TYR A 29 -24.94 -2.62 15.76
C TYR A 29 -25.16 -1.88 17.09
N LEU A 30 -24.08 -1.45 17.76
CA LEU A 30 -24.17 -0.65 18.99
C LEU A 30 -24.85 0.70 18.78
N SER A 31 -24.65 1.34 17.62
CA SER A 31 -25.30 2.61 17.29
C SER A 31 -26.81 2.48 17.08
N ARG A 32 -27.29 1.29 16.68
CA ARG A 32 -28.71 1.01 16.41
C ARG A 32 -29.44 0.36 17.59
N GLN A 33 -28.73 0.02 18.67
CA GLN A 33 -29.32 -0.65 19.83
C GLN A 33 -30.37 0.27 20.51
N PRO A 34 -31.64 -0.16 20.61
CA PRO A 34 -32.67 0.55 21.36
C PRO A 34 -32.42 0.35 22.86
N GLY A 35 -32.22 1.46 23.58
CA GLY A 35 -31.96 1.44 25.02
C GLY A 35 -31.98 2.84 25.62
N GLY A 36 -32.86 3.06 26.60
CA GLY A 36 -32.93 4.29 27.39
C GLY A 36 -31.95 4.26 28.57
N GLY A 37 -31.41 5.42 28.97
CA GLY A 37 -30.47 5.57 30.09
C GLY A 37 -29.07 6.07 29.69
N ALA A 38 -28.23 6.35 30.69
CA ALA A 38 -26.86 6.83 30.48
C ALA A 38 -25.97 5.80 29.75
N TRP A 39 -26.16 4.51 30.05
CA TRP A 39 -25.42 3.40 29.45
C TRP A 39 -25.71 3.23 27.94
N GLY A 40 -26.99 3.32 27.53
CA GLY A 40 -27.37 3.25 26.12
C GLY A 40 -26.86 4.44 25.30
N ARG A 41 -26.74 5.63 25.90
CA ARG A 41 -26.12 6.81 25.26
C ARG A 41 -24.62 6.63 25.09
N PHE A 42 -23.93 6.04 26.07
CA PHE A 42 -22.50 5.73 25.98
C PHE A 42 -22.21 4.72 24.87
N GLN A 43 -22.97 3.62 24.81
CA GLN A 43 -22.84 2.59 23.77
C GLN A 43 -23.06 3.16 22.36
N ARG A 44 -24.06 4.03 22.17
CA ARG A 44 -24.29 4.73 20.90
C ARG A 44 -23.16 5.70 20.55
N GLY A 45 -22.63 6.41 21.54
CA GLY A 45 -21.49 7.32 21.36
C GLY A 45 -20.22 6.60 20.92
N LEU A 46 -19.90 5.47 21.57
CA LEU A 46 -18.79 4.61 21.16
C LEU A 46 -19.01 4.01 19.77
N GLY A 47 -20.21 3.48 19.50
CA GLY A 47 -20.55 2.93 18.18
C GLY A 47 -20.40 3.97 17.06
N ALA A 48 -20.90 5.18 17.27
CA ALA A 48 -20.76 6.29 16.32
C ALA A 48 -19.30 6.77 16.18
N GLY A 49 -18.50 6.70 17.25
CA GLY A 49 -17.07 6.99 17.22
C GLY A 49 -16.29 5.99 16.36
N ILE A 50 -16.56 4.69 16.55
CA ILE A 50 -15.96 3.60 15.76
C ILE A 50 -16.34 3.75 14.28
N LEU A 51 -17.64 3.98 13.99
CA LEU A 51 -18.14 4.14 12.62
C LEU A 51 -17.53 5.35 11.90
N ARG A 52 -17.17 6.42 12.64
CA ARG A 52 -16.45 7.58 12.08
C ARG A 52 -14.98 7.31 11.83
N ALA A 53 -14.35 6.47 12.65
CA ALA A 53 -12.94 6.13 12.52
C ALA A 53 -12.68 5.11 11.41
N ALA A 54 -13.63 4.18 11.16
CA ALA A 54 -13.46 3.12 10.17
C ALA A 54 -13.12 3.62 8.75
N PRO A 55 -13.78 4.65 8.17
CA PRO A 55 -13.42 5.19 6.86
C PRO A 55 -12.00 5.76 6.80
N TRP A 56 -11.54 6.38 7.89
CA TRP A 56 -10.20 6.94 7.98
C TRP A 56 -9.14 5.84 8.06
N LEU A 57 -9.41 4.80 8.86
CA LEU A 57 -8.53 3.65 8.95
C LEU A 57 -8.41 2.93 7.61
N MET A 58 -9.52 2.71 6.89
CA MET A 58 -9.52 2.05 5.58
C MET A 58 -8.75 2.88 4.53
N LYS A 59 -8.92 4.21 4.51
CA LYS A 59 -8.14 5.10 3.65
C LYS A 59 -6.65 5.07 3.99
N GLY A 60 -6.31 5.14 5.29
CA GLY A 60 -4.94 5.06 5.76
C GLY A 60 -4.27 3.76 5.36
N LEU A 61 -4.95 2.63 5.53
CA LEU A 61 -4.46 1.31 5.15
C LEU A 61 -4.27 1.18 3.63
N SER A 62 -5.14 1.80 2.82
CA SER A 62 -4.98 1.83 1.36
C SER A 62 -3.74 2.60 0.92
N ILE A 63 -3.49 3.78 1.49
CA ILE A 63 -2.30 4.58 1.17
C ILE A 63 -1.04 3.86 1.67
N ALA A 64 -1.05 3.39 2.91
CA ALA A 64 0.08 2.66 3.50
C ALA A 64 0.38 1.36 2.74
N GLY A 65 -0.67 0.61 2.36
CA GLY A 65 -0.54 -0.60 1.56
C GLY A 65 0.04 -0.32 0.18
N THR A 66 -0.40 0.75 -0.48
CA THR A 66 0.14 1.16 -1.78
C THR A 66 1.61 1.58 -1.67
N ALA A 67 1.97 2.37 -0.64
CA ALA A 67 3.35 2.74 -0.37
C ALA A 67 4.22 1.51 -0.09
N ALA A 68 3.71 0.56 0.70
CA ALA A 68 4.40 -0.71 0.99
C ALA A 68 4.61 -1.55 -0.27
N MET A 69 3.62 -1.63 -1.18
CA MET A 69 3.77 -2.36 -2.44
C MET A 69 4.87 -1.76 -3.32
N PHE A 70 5.02 -0.44 -3.36
CA PHE A 70 6.12 0.20 -4.08
C PHE A 70 7.48 0.00 -3.41
N LEU A 71 7.54 0.10 -2.08
CA LEU A 71 8.73 -0.19 -1.28
C LEU A 71 9.24 -1.63 -1.52
N VAL A 72 8.34 -2.61 -1.37
CA VAL A 72 8.67 -4.03 -1.52
C VAL A 72 8.98 -4.37 -2.99
N GLY A 73 8.17 -3.90 -3.93
CA GLY A 73 8.40 -4.13 -5.35
C GLY A 73 9.71 -3.50 -5.85
N GLY A 74 10.00 -2.28 -5.39
CA GLY A 74 11.26 -1.59 -5.63
C GLY A 74 12.47 -2.37 -5.12
N GLY A 75 12.41 -2.87 -3.89
CA GLY A 75 13.48 -3.72 -3.33
C GLY A 75 13.71 -4.99 -4.15
N ILE A 76 12.65 -5.62 -4.65
CA ILE A 76 12.77 -6.79 -5.54
C ILE A 76 13.49 -6.42 -6.86
N LEU A 77 13.16 -5.27 -7.45
CA LEU A 77 13.78 -4.77 -8.67
C LEU A 77 15.27 -4.45 -8.48
N THR A 78 15.62 -3.78 -7.38
CA THR A 78 16.99 -3.33 -7.10
C THR A 78 17.90 -4.51 -6.79
N HIS A 79 17.41 -5.51 -6.06
CA HIS A 79 18.16 -6.75 -5.80
C HIS A 79 18.25 -7.64 -7.04
N GLY A 80 17.24 -7.62 -7.92
CA GLY A 80 17.23 -8.40 -9.16
C GLY A 80 18.15 -7.85 -10.25
N ILE A 81 18.51 -6.56 -10.21
CA ILE A 81 19.34 -5.89 -11.23
C ILE A 81 20.67 -5.45 -10.60
N PRO A 82 21.78 -6.16 -10.85
CA PRO A 82 23.08 -5.89 -10.20
C PRO A 82 23.59 -4.45 -10.38
N VAL A 83 23.34 -3.85 -11.55
CA VAL A 83 23.71 -2.46 -11.86
C VAL A 83 22.98 -1.48 -10.96
N LEU A 84 21.70 -1.72 -10.69
CA LEU A 84 20.87 -0.84 -9.87
C LEU A 84 21.26 -0.97 -8.39
N HIS A 85 21.59 -2.18 -7.94
CA HIS A 85 22.12 -2.45 -6.62
C HIS A 85 23.42 -1.69 -6.35
N HIS A 86 24.41 -1.78 -7.24
CA HIS A 86 25.70 -1.09 -7.07
C HIS A 86 25.56 0.44 -7.11
N ALA A 87 24.67 0.96 -7.98
CA ALA A 87 24.37 2.38 -8.04
C ALA A 87 23.77 2.89 -6.71
N LEU A 88 22.85 2.12 -6.11
CA LEU A 88 22.27 2.43 -4.81
C LEU A 88 23.28 2.36 -3.68
N GLU A 89 24.10 1.31 -3.62
CA GLU A 89 25.16 1.20 -2.61
C GLU A 89 26.13 2.38 -2.67
N ALA A 90 26.51 2.82 -3.87
CA ALA A 90 27.38 3.98 -4.05
C ALA A 90 26.73 5.28 -3.56
N ILE A 91 25.43 5.47 -3.80
CA ILE A 91 24.66 6.62 -3.30
C ILE A 91 24.57 6.58 -1.78
N VAL A 92 24.20 5.43 -1.21
CA VAL A 92 24.06 5.22 0.24
C VAL A 92 25.40 5.46 0.94
N ALA A 93 26.51 4.93 0.40
CA ALA A 93 27.85 5.13 0.95
C ALA A 93 28.27 6.60 0.95
N ARG A 94 27.99 7.34 -0.13
CA ARG A 94 28.30 8.78 -0.24
C ARG A 94 27.48 9.62 0.74
N VAL A 95 26.19 9.32 0.88
CA VAL A 95 25.31 10.03 1.82
C VAL A 95 25.69 9.72 3.26
N ALA A 96 25.99 8.46 3.57
CA ALA A 96 26.42 8.04 4.91
C ALA A 96 27.76 8.68 5.31
N ALA A 97 28.71 8.81 4.37
CA ALA A 97 29.98 9.48 4.61
C ALA A 97 29.82 10.97 4.94
N PHE A 98 28.77 11.63 4.44
CA PHE A 98 28.49 13.05 4.69
C PHE A 98 27.64 13.28 5.96
N ALA A 99 26.93 12.26 6.44
CA ALA A 99 25.92 12.38 7.50
C ALA A 99 26.47 12.29 8.94
N GLY A 100 27.76 12.00 9.13
CA GLY A 100 28.39 11.93 10.46
C GLY A 100 27.65 11.00 11.43
N GLY A 101 27.43 11.44 12.68
CA GLY A 101 26.80 10.65 13.76
C GLY A 101 25.35 10.20 13.52
N VAL A 102 24.66 10.72 12.50
CA VAL A 102 23.31 10.28 12.08
C VAL A 102 23.37 9.18 11.00
N GLY A 103 24.58 8.81 10.56
CA GLY A 103 24.82 7.87 9.47
C GLY A 103 24.19 6.50 9.67
N GLY A 104 24.08 6.00 10.91
CA GLY A 104 23.47 4.70 11.19
C GLY A 104 21.96 4.64 10.90
N VAL A 105 21.20 5.67 11.30
CA VAL A 105 19.76 5.74 11.02
C VAL A 105 19.52 5.99 9.54
N LEU A 106 20.32 6.87 8.92
CA LEU A 106 20.25 7.11 7.49
C LEU A 106 20.57 5.84 6.69
N GLN A 107 21.60 5.07 7.07
CA GLN A 107 21.95 3.82 6.38
C GLN A 107 20.84 2.76 6.47
N ALA A 108 20.08 2.73 7.55
CA ALA A 108 18.97 1.79 7.69
C ALA A 108 17.74 2.20 6.84
N LEU A 109 17.41 3.49 6.78
CA LEU A 109 16.20 3.97 6.14
C LEU A 109 16.39 4.30 4.65
N LEU A 110 17.57 4.79 4.27
CA LEU A 110 17.85 5.29 2.93
C LEU A 110 17.70 4.22 1.84
N PRO A 111 18.18 2.96 2.00
CA PRO A 111 17.96 1.91 1.01
C PRO A 111 16.47 1.67 0.75
N SER A 112 15.67 1.56 1.82
CA SER A 112 14.22 1.36 1.70
C SER A 112 13.54 2.52 0.96
N VAL A 113 13.89 3.77 1.30
CA VAL A 113 13.32 4.95 0.62
C VAL A 113 13.69 4.96 -0.86
N LEU A 114 14.95 4.68 -1.19
CA LEU A 114 15.41 4.64 -2.58
C LEU A 114 14.77 3.50 -3.38
N ASP A 115 14.64 2.32 -2.77
CA ASP A 115 13.89 1.19 -3.33
C ASP A 115 12.45 1.61 -3.64
N GLY A 116 11.76 2.25 -2.69
CA GLY A 116 10.41 2.76 -2.90
C GLY A 116 10.29 3.76 -4.05
N VAL A 117 11.23 4.70 -4.16
CA VAL A 117 11.27 5.67 -5.27
C VAL A 117 11.47 4.95 -6.60
N LEU A 118 12.39 3.99 -6.68
CA LEU A 118 12.62 3.20 -7.89
C LEU A 118 11.42 2.33 -8.24
N GLY A 119 10.74 1.76 -7.25
CA GLY A 119 9.47 1.04 -7.42
C GLY A 119 8.39 1.93 -8.04
N ILE A 120 8.26 3.18 -7.59
CA ILE A 120 7.32 4.16 -8.17
C ILE A 120 7.70 4.47 -9.63
N VAL A 121 8.98 4.74 -9.91
CA VAL A 121 9.46 5.04 -11.27
C VAL A 121 9.21 3.85 -12.20
N ALA A 122 9.55 2.64 -11.79
CA ALA A 122 9.30 1.43 -12.56
C ALA A 122 7.81 1.21 -12.80
N GLY A 123 6.98 1.38 -11.77
CA GLY A 123 5.52 1.30 -11.89
C GLY A 123 4.97 2.32 -12.89
N ALA A 124 5.43 3.57 -12.83
CA ALA A 124 5.04 4.62 -13.77
C ALA A 124 5.46 4.31 -15.21
N LEU A 125 6.66 3.77 -15.43
CA LEU A 125 7.14 3.36 -16.75
C LEU A 125 6.29 2.22 -17.33
N VAL A 126 5.97 1.20 -16.52
CA VAL A 126 5.10 0.10 -16.93
C VAL A 126 3.69 0.60 -17.27
N LEU A 127 3.13 1.49 -16.45
CA LEU A 127 1.82 2.10 -16.73
C LEU A 127 1.84 2.95 -18.01
N ALA A 128 2.90 3.73 -18.24
CA ALA A 128 3.07 4.49 -19.47
C ALA A 128 3.15 3.57 -20.70
N GLY A 129 3.98 2.53 -20.64
CA GLY A 129 4.11 1.55 -21.73
C GLY A 129 2.82 0.82 -22.03
N THR A 130 2.15 0.28 -21.00
CA THR A 130 0.89 -0.44 -21.16
C THR A 130 -0.25 0.46 -21.61
N SER A 131 -0.31 1.71 -21.15
CA SER A 131 -1.31 2.67 -21.62
C SER A 131 -1.10 3.07 -23.09
N LEU A 132 0.15 3.21 -23.54
CA LEU A 132 0.48 3.45 -24.94
C LEU A 132 0.07 2.26 -25.81
N VAL A 133 0.42 1.04 -25.40
CA VAL A 133 0.02 -0.20 -26.09
C VAL A 133 -1.51 -0.31 -26.17
N ARG A 134 -2.21 -0.07 -25.06
CA ARG A 134 -3.68 -0.07 -25.03
C ARG A 134 -4.28 1.00 -25.95
N ARG A 135 -3.68 2.18 -26.03
CA ARG A 135 -4.11 3.25 -26.95
C ARG A 135 -3.95 2.83 -28.41
N ILE A 136 -2.81 2.23 -28.76
CA ILE A 136 -2.55 1.74 -30.13
C ILE A 136 -3.52 0.60 -30.48
N MET A 137 -3.74 -0.35 -29.56
CA MET A 137 -4.67 -1.47 -29.76
C MET A 137 -6.15 -1.04 -29.75
N GLY A 138 -6.52 -0.04 -28.95
CA GLY A 138 -7.88 0.52 -28.93
C GLY A 138 -8.23 1.23 -30.24
N ARG A 139 -7.29 2.02 -30.77
CA ARG A 139 -7.41 2.64 -32.11
C ARG A 139 -7.54 1.61 -33.23
N ALA A 140 -6.88 0.45 -33.10
CA ALA A 140 -7.02 -0.65 -34.06
C ALA A 140 -8.40 -1.32 -34.04
N LYS A 141 -9.11 -1.32 -32.90
CA LYS A 141 -10.51 -1.81 -32.80
C LYS A 141 -11.52 -0.78 -33.30
N GLU A 142 -11.29 0.51 -33.09
CA GLU A 142 -12.17 1.59 -33.57
C GLU A 142 -12.11 1.75 -35.10
N GLY A 143 -11.01 1.37 -35.75
CA GLY A 143 -10.90 1.32 -37.22
C GLY A 143 -11.63 0.14 -37.89
N ALA A 144 -12.20 -0.79 -37.11
CA ALA A 144 -12.82 -2.03 -37.64
C ALA A 144 -14.35 -1.97 -37.74
N THR A 145 -14.99 -0.82 -37.53
CA THR A 145 -16.44 -0.62 -37.76
C THR A 145 -16.67 0.86 -38.11
N PRO A 146 -17.44 1.27 -39.15
CA PRO A 146 -18.45 0.54 -39.94
C PRO A 146 -18.41 0.78 -41.48
N ALA A 147 -19.10 -0.06 -42.25
CA ALA A 147 -19.87 0.38 -43.42
C ALA A 147 -21.19 -0.39 -43.46
N SER A 148 -22.27 0.34 -43.22
CA SER A 148 -23.67 -0.05 -43.37
C SER A 148 -23.93 -0.86 -44.65
N ARG A 149 -24.60 -2.01 -44.52
CA ARG A 149 -25.62 -2.51 -45.45
C ARG A 149 -26.63 -3.36 -44.68
#